data_AF-A0A2V9FRD1-F1
#
_entry.id   AF-A0A2V9FRD1-F1
#
_cell.length_a   1.000
_cell.length_b   1.000
_cell.length_c   1.000
_cell.angle_alpha   90.00
_cell.angle_beta   90.00
_cell.angle_gamma   90.00
#
_symmetry.space_group_name_H-M   'P 1'
#
loop_
_entity.id
_entity.type
_entity.pdbx_description
1 polymer ?
#
loop_
_entity_poly.entity_id
_entity_poly.type
_entity_poly.pdbx_seq_one_letter_code
_entity_poly.pdbx_strand_id
1 'polypeptide(L)'
;MLYYHSIPIQYRTRFEEQMRLIAAQKTAIDITRVGDLPSNTHSVVITFDDALQSFAENAVPVLVRLKIPATVFAVTDALGSKPGWGEGYYSPNERVMSPEQLSNLPDSIKVGSHTLNHPNLTALSQESAGEEINLSREKLEALLHRPVNL
;
A
#
# COMPACT_ATOMS: atom_id res chain seq x y z
N MET A 1 -2.83 8.12 -11.07
CA MET A 1 -2.47 7.34 -9.87
C MET A 1 -0.98 7.52 -9.63
N LEU A 2 -0.55 7.68 -8.38
CA LEU A 2 0.85 7.69 -7.97
C LEU A 2 1.10 6.46 -7.10
N TYR A 3 2.11 5.68 -7.46
CA TYR A 3 2.51 4.47 -6.75
C TYR A 3 3.87 4.68 -6.08
N TYR A 4 3.98 4.18 -4.86
CA TYR A 4 5.19 4.19 -4.05
C TYR A 4 5.43 2.77 -3.51
N HIS A 5 6.63 2.48 -3.04
CA HIS A 5 6.91 1.22 -2.35
C HIS A 5 7.41 1.54 -0.93
N SER A 6 8.63 2.09 -0.84
CA SER A 6 9.23 2.52 0.44
C SER A 6 9.30 4.05 0.53
N ILE A 7 9.20 4.58 1.75
CA ILE A 7 9.59 5.96 2.08
C ILE A 7 10.69 5.92 3.14
N PRO A 8 11.95 5.66 2.75
CA PRO A 8 13.08 5.76 3.67
C PRO A 8 13.14 7.14 4.34
N ILE A 9 13.63 7.20 5.57
CA ILE A 9 13.65 8.42 6.38
C ILE A 9 14.31 9.61 5.66
N GLN A 10 15.38 9.36 4.89
CA GLN A 10 16.08 10.39 4.12
C GLN A 10 15.23 11.02 3.00
N TYR A 11 14.17 10.35 2.55
CA TYR A 11 13.26 10.84 1.52
C TYR A 11 11.94 11.38 2.07
N ARG A 12 11.72 11.29 3.39
CA ARG A 12 10.49 11.75 4.06
C ARG A 12 10.17 13.21 3.74
N THR A 13 11.17 14.11 3.76
CA THR A 13 10.97 15.53 3.46
C THR A 13 10.49 15.74 2.03
N ARG A 14 11.11 15.07 1.05
CA ARG A 14 10.69 15.16 -0.37
C ARG A 14 9.30 14.59 -0.58
N PHE A 15 8.98 13.47 0.07
CA PHE A 15 7.64 12.90 0.05
C PHE A 15 6.62 13.90 0.60
N GLU A 16 6.91 14.53 1.74
CA GLU A 16 6.02 15.53 2.34
C GLU A 16 5.80 16.75 1.44
N GLU A 17 6.83 17.24 0.76
CA GLU A 17 6.71 18.33 -0.21
C GLU A 17 5.75 17.96 -1.35
N GLN A 18 5.89 16.75 -1.91
CA GLN A 18 4.95 16.25 -2.94
C GLN A 18 3.52 16.19 -2.40
N MET A 19 3.33 15.64 -1.20
CA MET A 19 2.01 15.52 -0.58
C MET A 19 1.38 16.89 -0.30
N ARG A 20 2.17 17.90 0.07
CA ARG A 20 1.68 19.28 0.24
C ARG A 20 1.15 19.87 -1.07
N LEU A 21 1.83 19.62 -2.19
CA LEU A 21 1.36 20.07 -3.51
C LEU A 21 0.03 19.40 -3.91
N ILE A 22 -0.12 18.12 -3.60
CA ILE A 22 -1.37 17.37 -3.85
C ILE A 22 -2.50 17.90 -2.95
N ALA A 23 -2.23 18.05 -1.65
CA ALA A 23 -3.20 18.56 -0.69
C ALA A 23 -3.67 19.99 -1.04
N ALA A 24 -2.76 20.85 -1.51
CA ALA A 24 -3.09 22.21 -1.92
C ALA A 24 -4.11 22.25 -3.09
N GLN A 25 -4.05 21.26 -3.97
CA GLN A 25 -4.97 21.14 -5.11
C GLN A 25 -6.28 20.41 -4.75
N LYS A 26 -6.37 19.79 -3.57
CA LYS A 26 -7.52 18.99 -3.11
C LYS A 26 -7.94 17.89 -4.09
N THR A 27 -6.96 17.31 -4.79
CA THR A 27 -7.19 16.30 -5.83
C THR A 27 -7.06 14.87 -5.33
N ALA A 28 -6.55 14.66 -4.12
CA ALA A 28 -6.40 13.31 -3.56
C ALA A 28 -7.76 12.67 -3.28
N ILE A 29 -7.97 11.47 -3.83
CA ILE A 29 -9.18 10.70 -3.64
C ILE A 29 -8.87 9.29 -3.17
N ASP A 30 -9.85 8.70 -2.51
CA ASP A 30 -9.85 7.28 -2.21
C ASP A 30 -9.98 6.45 -3.49
N ILE A 31 -9.24 5.34 -3.58
CA ILE A 31 -9.22 4.46 -4.76
C ILE A 31 -10.61 3.93 -5.13
N THR A 32 -11.52 3.75 -4.18
CA THR A 32 -12.88 3.25 -4.46
C THR A 32 -13.76 4.28 -5.16
N ARG A 33 -13.30 5.53 -5.32
CA ARG A 33 -14.05 6.62 -5.95
C ARG A 33 -13.66 6.90 -7.40
N VAL A 34 -12.66 6.19 -7.94
CA VAL A 34 -12.13 6.45 -9.30
C VAL A 34 -13.24 6.34 -10.37
N GLY A 35 -14.23 5.47 -10.18
CA GLY A 35 -15.35 5.31 -11.10
C GLY A 35 -16.53 6.27 -10.91
N ASP A 36 -16.56 7.02 -9.79
CA ASP A 36 -17.72 7.85 -9.42
C ASP A 36 -17.56 9.32 -9.85
N LEU A 37 -16.39 9.69 -10.37
CA LEU A 37 -16.05 11.07 -10.67
C LEU A 37 -16.47 11.46 -12.09
N PRO A 38 -16.97 12.70 -12.28
CA PRO A 38 -17.13 13.26 -13.62
C PRO A 38 -15.82 13.24 -14.40
N SER A 39 -15.88 12.96 -15.70
CA SER A 39 -14.70 12.79 -16.58
C SER A 39 -13.71 13.96 -16.61
N ASN A 40 -14.14 15.16 -16.19
CA ASN A 40 -13.30 16.36 -16.15
C ASN A 40 -12.71 16.64 -14.75
N THR A 41 -12.80 15.69 -13.82
CA THR A 41 -12.26 15.84 -12.47
C THR A 41 -10.79 15.46 -12.44
N HIS A 42 -9.91 16.44 -12.24
CA HIS A 42 -8.50 16.16 -11.95
C HIS A 42 -8.39 15.55 -10.55
N SER A 43 -8.04 14.27 -10.48
CA SER A 43 -7.92 13.55 -9.23
C SER A 43 -6.69 12.65 -9.22
N VAL A 44 -6.19 12.35 -8.03
CA VAL A 44 -5.04 11.49 -7.83
C VAL A 44 -5.34 10.47 -6.73
N VAL A 45 -5.07 9.21 -7.03
CA VAL A 45 -5.01 8.13 -6.03
C VAL A 45 -3.56 7.91 -5.67
N ILE A 46 -3.29 7.74 -4.38
CA ILE A 46 -1.96 7.41 -3.86
C ILE A 46 -1.98 5.98 -3.33
N THR A 47 -1.09 5.15 -3.87
CA THR A 47 -0.94 3.75 -3.48
C THR A 47 0.48 3.44 -3.02
N PHE A 48 0.59 2.46 -2.14
CA PHE A 48 1.84 1.88 -1.68
C PHE A 48 1.79 0.38 -1.89
N ASP A 49 2.80 -0.17 -2.54
CA ASP A 49 2.93 -1.61 -2.71
C ASP A 49 3.81 -2.18 -1.59
N ASP A 50 3.79 -3.50 -1.43
CA ASP A 50 4.60 -4.30 -0.53
C ASP A 50 4.38 -4.15 0.98
N ALA A 51 3.58 -3.18 1.43
CA ALA A 51 3.33 -2.92 2.85
C ALA A 51 4.62 -2.76 3.69
N LEU A 52 5.63 -2.07 3.16
CA LEU A 52 6.90 -1.87 3.84
C LEU A 52 6.77 -1.03 5.11
N GLN A 53 7.58 -1.32 6.11
CA GLN A 53 7.56 -0.65 7.42
C GLN A 53 7.83 0.86 7.30
N SER A 54 8.70 1.26 6.37
CA SER A 54 8.94 2.68 6.10
C SER A 54 7.71 3.47 5.66
N PHE A 55 6.68 2.83 5.06
CA PHE A 55 5.40 3.46 4.80
C PHE A 55 4.68 3.85 6.10
N ALA A 56 4.52 2.91 7.04
CA ALA A 56 3.88 3.19 8.33
C ALA A 56 4.63 4.23 9.15
N GLU A 57 5.97 4.17 9.16
CA GLU A 57 6.78 5.06 9.99
C GLU A 57 6.90 6.48 9.41
N ASN A 58 7.04 6.61 8.09
CA ASN A 58 7.40 7.87 7.46
C ASN A 58 6.29 8.49 6.62
N ALA A 59 5.47 7.68 5.95
CA ALA A 59 4.43 8.17 5.05
C ALA A 59 3.11 8.41 5.78
N VAL A 60 2.63 7.44 6.57
CA VAL A 60 1.33 7.52 7.26
C VAL A 60 1.18 8.79 8.12
N PRO A 61 2.17 9.21 8.94
CA PRO A 61 2.03 10.44 9.73
C PRO A 61 1.86 11.70 8.87
N VAL A 62 2.46 11.73 7.68
CA VAL A 62 2.34 12.86 6.74
C VAL A 62 0.97 12.84 6.07
N LEU A 63 0.53 11.67 5.59
CA LEU A 63 -0.77 11.48 4.93
C LEU A 63 -1.92 11.84 5.86
N VAL A 64 -1.90 11.34 7.10
CA VAL A 64 -2.91 11.65 8.13
C VAL A 64 -2.96 13.15 8.42
N ARG A 65 -1.80 13.78 8.64
CA ARG A 65 -1.73 15.23 8.93
C ARG A 65 -2.28 16.07 7.78
N LEU A 66 -2.03 15.65 6.54
CA LEU A 66 -2.48 16.35 5.33
C LEU A 66 -3.88 15.91 4.88
N LYS A 67 -4.53 14.98 5.59
CA LYS A 67 -5.84 14.40 5.28
C LYS A 67 -5.91 13.81 3.87
N ILE A 68 -4.82 13.16 3.45
CA ILE A 68 -4.71 12.52 2.16
C ILE A 68 -5.06 11.03 2.33
N PRO A 69 -6.13 10.53 1.67
CA PRO A 69 -6.40 9.10 1.65
C PRO A 69 -5.33 8.37 0.85
N ALA A 70 -4.99 7.15 1.27
CA ALA A 70 -4.10 6.28 0.53
C ALA A 70 -4.52 4.82 0.66
N THR A 71 -3.96 3.97 -0.20
CA THR A 71 -4.14 2.51 -0.14
C THR A 71 -2.78 1.85 -0.07
N VAL A 72 -2.61 0.85 0.79
CA VAL A 72 -1.44 -0.02 0.83
C VAL A 72 -1.83 -1.43 0.42
N PHE A 73 -1.08 -2.04 -0.49
CA PHE A 73 -1.27 -3.42 -0.92
C PHE A 73 -0.24 -4.30 -0.22
N ALA A 74 -0.69 -5.30 0.54
CA ALA A 74 0.16 -6.11 1.40
C ALA A 74 0.47 -7.49 0.80
N VAL A 75 1.74 -7.89 0.86
CA VAL A 75 2.19 -9.26 0.57
C VAL A 75 2.05 -10.07 1.85
N THR A 76 1.00 -10.88 1.92
CA THR A 76 0.48 -11.36 3.20
C THR A 76 1.40 -12.32 3.94
N ASP A 77 2.08 -13.25 3.26
CA ASP A 77 3.00 -14.20 3.91
C ASP A 77 4.38 -13.61 4.20
N ALA A 78 4.60 -12.35 3.81
CA ALA A 78 5.83 -11.62 4.12
C ALA A 78 5.68 -10.68 5.33
N LEU A 79 4.50 -10.56 5.94
CA LEU A 79 4.29 -9.67 7.09
C LEU A 79 5.27 -9.99 8.23
N GLY A 80 6.01 -8.96 8.68
CA GLY A 80 7.04 -9.06 9.70
C GLY A 80 8.40 -9.62 9.23
N SER A 81 8.52 -10.08 7.98
CA SER A 81 9.78 -10.55 7.41
C SER A 81 10.54 -9.44 6.66
N LYS A 82 11.73 -9.76 6.19
CA LYS A 82 12.38 -8.94 5.16
C LYS A 82 11.70 -9.22 3.81
N PRO A 83 11.56 -8.22 2.92
CA PRO A 83 11.10 -8.47 1.56
C PRO A 83 12.12 -9.40 0.87
N GLY A 84 11.64 -10.53 0.37
CA GLY A 84 12.44 -11.49 -0.40
C GLY A 84 12.55 -11.13 -1.89
N TRP A 85 11.89 -10.05 -2.30
CA TRP A 85 11.89 -9.51 -3.65
C TRP A 85 12.62 -8.17 -3.68
N GLY A 86 13.01 -7.74 -4.88
CA GLY A 86 13.63 -6.43 -5.07
C GLY A 86 15.02 -6.31 -4.42
N GLU A 87 15.85 -7.35 -4.52
CA GLU A 87 17.25 -7.28 -4.06
C GLU A 87 17.94 -6.00 -4.59
N GLY A 88 18.51 -5.22 -3.67
CA GLY A 88 19.19 -3.96 -3.97
C GLY A 88 18.29 -2.73 -4.16
N TYR A 89 16.96 -2.88 -4.23
CA TYR A 89 16.03 -1.76 -4.34
C TYR A 89 15.61 -1.19 -2.98
N TYR A 90 15.55 -2.05 -1.96
CA TYR A 90 15.18 -1.66 -0.60
C TYR A 90 16.38 -1.42 0.30
N SER A 91 16.16 -0.66 1.37
CA SER A 91 17.14 -0.55 2.45
C SER A 91 17.45 -1.95 3.02
N PRO A 92 18.72 -2.28 3.36
CA PRO A 92 19.07 -3.58 3.95
C PRO A 92 18.33 -3.93 5.25
N ASN A 93 17.82 -2.89 5.93
CA ASN A 93 17.05 -2.98 7.17
C ASN A 93 15.54 -2.85 6.94
N GLU A 94 15.09 -2.66 5.70
CA GLU A 94 13.67 -2.60 5.39
C GLU A 94 13.00 -3.94 5.72
N ARG A 95 11.78 -3.84 6.21
CA ARG A 95 10.91 -4.97 6.52
C ARG A 95 9.54 -4.71 5.93
N VAL A 96 8.80 -5.76 5.71
CA VAL A 96 7.35 -5.65 5.56
C VAL A 96 6.77 -5.40 6.96
N MET A 97 5.73 -4.57 7.05
CA MET A 97 5.01 -4.31 8.29
C MET A 97 4.65 -5.61 9.01
N SER A 98 4.71 -5.59 10.34
CA SER A 98 4.16 -6.68 11.13
C SER A 98 2.63 -6.75 10.99
N PRO A 99 2.00 -7.89 11.31
CA PRO A 99 0.54 -7.98 11.35
C PRO A 99 -0.09 -6.93 12.26
N GLU A 100 0.56 -6.65 13.41
CA GLU A 100 0.11 -5.60 14.34
C GLU A 100 0.21 -4.20 13.74
N GLN A 101 1.30 -3.86 13.03
CA GLN A 101 1.44 -2.56 12.36
C GLN A 101 0.38 -2.38 11.28
N LEU A 102 0.11 -3.42 10.50
CA LEU A 102 -0.91 -3.39 9.45
C LEU A 102 -2.33 -3.21 10.02
N SER A 103 -2.67 -3.95 11.09
CA SER A 103 -3.98 -3.85 11.75
C SER A 103 -4.19 -2.51 12.47
N ASN A 104 -3.11 -1.84 12.89
CA ASN A 104 -3.16 -0.54 13.55
C ASN A 104 -3.09 0.66 12.59
N LEU A 105 -3.13 0.44 11.27
CA LEU A 105 -3.20 1.54 10.31
C LEU A 105 -4.48 2.37 10.51
N PRO A 106 -4.40 3.71 10.39
CA PRO A 106 -5.55 4.57 10.58
C PRO A 106 -6.58 4.38 9.45
N ASP A 107 -7.85 4.64 9.73
CA ASP A 107 -8.97 4.43 8.79
C ASP A 107 -8.82 5.17 7.44
N SER A 108 -8.02 6.25 7.40
CA SER A 108 -7.70 6.96 6.15
C SER A 108 -6.80 6.16 5.20
N ILE A 109 -6.26 5.02 5.66
CA ILE A 109 -5.41 4.12 4.89
C ILE A 109 -6.16 2.82 4.67
N LYS A 110 -6.49 2.55 3.42
CA LYS A 110 -7.07 1.27 3.01
C LYS A 110 -5.99 0.22 2.85
N VAL A 111 -6.35 -1.03 3.14
CA VAL A 111 -5.49 -2.19 2.89
C VAL A 111 -6.08 -3.01 1.76
N GLY A 112 -5.26 -3.32 0.76
CA GLY A 112 -5.55 -4.24 -0.34
C GLY A 112 -4.59 -5.43 -0.34
N SER A 113 -4.87 -6.41 -1.18
CA SER A 113 -4.08 -7.64 -1.34
C SER A 113 -3.01 -7.46 -2.43
N HIS A 114 -1.77 -7.86 -2.15
CA HIS A 114 -0.67 -7.87 -3.11
C HIS A 114 -0.10 -9.26 -3.35
N THR A 115 -0.97 -10.24 -3.58
CA THR A 115 -0.64 -11.68 -3.67
C THR A 115 -0.12 -12.24 -2.33
N LEU A 116 0.09 -13.54 -2.27
CA LEU A 116 0.48 -14.21 -1.03
C LEU A 116 1.98 -14.05 -0.81
N ASN A 117 2.78 -14.31 -1.86
CA ASN A 117 4.23 -14.39 -1.80
C ASN A 117 4.96 -13.46 -2.78
N HIS A 118 4.26 -12.53 -3.44
CA HIS A 118 4.81 -11.65 -4.47
C HIS A 118 5.47 -12.39 -5.67
N PRO A 119 4.84 -13.43 -6.27
CA PRO A 119 5.36 -14.02 -7.49
C PRO A 119 5.08 -13.14 -8.71
N ASN A 120 5.82 -13.38 -9.78
CA ASN A 120 5.41 -12.87 -11.09
C ASN A 120 4.20 -13.67 -11.60
N LEU A 121 2.99 -13.12 -11.44
CA LEU A 121 1.73 -13.79 -11.82
C LEU A 121 1.68 -14.19 -13.30
N THR A 122 2.34 -13.47 -14.21
CA THR A 122 2.34 -13.83 -15.64
C THR A 122 3.20 -15.06 -15.95
N ALA A 123 4.04 -15.49 -14.99
CA ALA A 123 4.84 -16.70 -15.10
C ALA A 123 4.15 -17.92 -14.46
N LEU A 124 3.00 -17.74 -13.81
CA LEU A 124 2.26 -18.81 -13.16
C LEU A 124 1.17 -19.40 -14.07
N SER A 125 0.73 -20.61 -13.72
CA SER A 125 -0.53 -21.13 -14.23
C SER A 125 -1.72 -20.31 -13.69
N GLN A 126 -2.86 -20.37 -14.36
CA GLN A 126 -4.08 -19.72 -13.89
C GLN A 126 -4.52 -20.21 -12.50
N GLU A 127 -4.32 -21.50 -12.22
CA GLU A 127 -4.63 -22.11 -10.93
C GLU A 127 -3.75 -21.52 -9.83
N SER A 128 -2.42 -21.55 -9.99
CA SER A 128 -1.49 -21.01 -8.99
C SER A 128 -1.63 -19.49 -8.82
N ALA A 129 -1.92 -18.75 -9.89
CA ALA A 129 -2.24 -17.32 -9.78
C ALA A 129 -3.55 -17.10 -8.98
N GLY A 130 -4.54 -17.96 -9.18
CA GLY A 130 -5.79 -17.94 -8.40
C GLY A 130 -5.56 -18.23 -6.93
N GLU A 131 -4.72 -19.20 -6.58
CA GLU A 131 -4.33 -19.51 -5.21
C GLU A 131 -3.64 -18.32 -4.53
N GLU A 132 -2.64 -17.73 -5.19
CA GLU A 132 -1.91 -16.55 -4.70
C GLU A 132 -2.84 -15.37 -4.38
N ILE A 133 -3.83 -15.11 -5.24
CA ILE A 133 -4.79 -14.01 -5.06
C ILE A 133 -5.78 -14.33 -3.93
N ASN A 134 -6.40 -15.51 -3.97
CA ASN A 134 -7.48 -15.86 -3.05
C ASN A 134 -6.98 -16.07 -1.62
N LEU A 135 -5.89 -16.84 -1.44
CA LEU A 135 -5.34 -17.11 -0.11
C LEU A 135 -4.79 -15.86 0.55
N SER A 136 -4.19 -14.95 -0.24
CA SER A 136 -3.73 -13.67 0.29
C SER A 136 -4.88 -12.83 0.83
N ARG A 137 -5.98 -12.72 0.07
CA ARG A 137 -7.19 -12.02 0.52
C ARG A 137 -7.76 -12.66 1.79
N GLU A 138 -7.97 -13.98 1.80
CA GLU A 138 -8.53 -14.70 2.94
C GLU A 138 -7.72 -14.48 4.23
N LYS A 139 -6.39 -14.57 4.14
CA LYS A 139 -5.50 -14.33 5.28
C LYS A 139 -5.55 -12.88 5.76
N LEU A 140 -5.60 -11.90 4.86
CA LEU A 140 -5.73 -10.49 5.24
C LEU A 140 -7.09 -10.21 5.89
N GLU A 141 -8.17 -10.78 5.37
CA GLU A 141 -9.51 -10.63 5.96
C GLU A 141 -9.58 -11.22 7.36
N ALA A 142 -8.96 -12.39 7.56
CA ALA A 142 -8.84 -13.02 8.87
C ALA A 142 -8.02 -12.16 9.85
N LEU A 143 -6.94 -11.55 9.38
CA LEU A 143 -6.06 -10.69 10.18
C LEU A 143 -6.73 -9.35 10.55
N LEU A 144 -7.41 -8.70 9.61
CA LEU A 144 -7.97 -7.37 9.77
C LEU A 144 -9.41 -7.38 10.31
N HIS A 145 -10.02 -8.57 10.40
CA HIS A 145 -11.42 -8.77 10.80
C HIS A 145 -12.42 -7.93 9.99
N ARG A 146 -12.12 -7.71 8.70
CA ARG A 146 -12.96 -6.97 7.74
C ARG A 146 -12.68 -7.43 6.31
N PRO A 147 -13.64 -7.26 5.37
CA PRO A 147 -13.42 -7.59 3.96
C PRO A 147 -12.26 -6.80 3.32
N VAL A 148 -11.54 -7.44 2.40
CA VAL A 148 -10.47 -6.83 1.60
C VAL A 148 -10.86 -6.89 0.13
N ASN A 149 -11.33 -5.75 -0.39
CA ASN A 149 -11.95 -5.65 -1.73
C ASN A 149 -11.04 -5.00 -2.78
N LEU A 150 -9.77 -4.77 -2.44
CA LEU A 150 -8.78 -4.07 -3.25
C LEU A 150 -7.60 -4.99 -3.52
#